data_AF-A0AA96DPG1-F1
#
_entry.id   AF-A0AA96DPG1-F1
#
_cell.length_a   1.000
_cell.length_b   1.000
_cell.length_c   1.000
_cell.angle_alpha   90.00
_cell.angle_beta   90.00
_cell.angle_gamma   90.00
#
_symmetry.space_group_name_H-M   'P 1'
#
loop_
_entity.id
_entity.type
_entity.pdbx_description
1 polymer ?
#
loop_
_entity_poly.entity_id
_entity_poly.type
_entity_poly.pdbx_seq_one_letter_code
_entity_poly.pdbx_strand_id
1 'polypeptide(L)'
;MKNINTGTPRNVLGHVISGAIASAVISGAINYKKYQNGQIKKCEAIKDTTKKATQGAIVTGSAIATTNYIGEGNYLRALTSASIGMAGIYALEIIEEKLEQKYLINQNLELEEN
;
A
#
# COMPACT_ATOMS: atom_id res chain seq x y z
N MET A 1 19.99 -26.81 -5.20
CA MET A 1 18.99 -25.95 -5.86
C MET A 1 19.76 -24.94 -6.71
N LYS A 2 19.46 -24.81 -8.00
CA LYS A 2 20.11 -23.78 -8.84
C LYS A 2 19.59 -22.42 -8.39
N ASN A 3 20.49 -21.49 -8.03
CA ASN A 3 20.08 -20.14 -7.66
C ASN A 3 19.42 -19.47 -8.87
N ILE A 4 18.23 -18.91 -8.68
CA ILE A 4 17.55 -18.13 -9.72
C ILE A 4 18.28 -16.79 -9.79
N ASN A 5 18.81 -16.45 -10.97
CA ASN A 5 19.47 -15.17 -11.15
C ASN A 5 18.42 -14.06 -11.25
N THR A 6 18.29 -13.26 -10.19
CA THR A 6 17.37 -12.11 -10.13
C THR A 6 18.07 -10.76 -10.37
N GLY A 7 19.34 -10.82 -10.81
CA GLY A 7 20.23 -9.68 -10.98
C GLY A 7 20.94 -9.28 -9.69
N THR A 8 21.57 -8.10 -9.69
CA THR A 8 22.26 -7.55 -8.53
C THR A 8 21.26 -7.16 -7.42
N PRO A 9 21.60 -7.36 -6.12
CA PRO A 9 20.77 -6.92 -5.01
C PRO A 9 20.45 -5.42 -5.06
N ARG A 10 19.20 -5.06 -4.77
CA ARG A 10 18.68 -3.69 -4.84
C ARG A 10 18.39 -3.13 -3.45
N ASN A 11 18.48 -1.80 -3.29
CA ASN A 11 18.15 -1.13 -2.02
C ASN A 11 16.63 -1.18 -1.76
N VAL A 12 16.21 -1.88 -0.70
CA VAL A 12 14.78 -2.06 -0.35
C VAL A 12 14.12 -0.73 0.01
N LEU A 13 14.75 0.08 0.86
CA LEU A 13 14.16 1.34 1.34
C LEU A 13 13.95 2.35 0.21
N GLY A 14 14.91 2.47 -0.71
CA GLY A 14 14.78 3.31 -1.89
C GLY A 14 13.58 2.91 -2.76
N HIS A 15 13.32 1.60 -2.87
CA HIS A 15 12.18 1.09 -3.63
C HIS A 15 10.84 1.22 -2.89
N VAL A 16 10.84 1.18 -1.56
CA VAL A 16 9.66 1.53 -0.75
C VAL A 16 9.23 2.96 -1.04
N ILE A 17 10.19 3.90 -0.99
CA ILE A 17 9.92 5.33 -1.22
C ILE A 17 9.46 5.57 -2.67
N SER A 18 10.16 5.00 -3.66
CA SER A 18 9.77 5.18 -5.07
C SER A 18 8.43 4.51 -5.38
N GLY A 19 8.15 3.35 -4.78
CA GLY A 19 6.86 2.66 -4.90
C GLY A 19 5.72 3.53 -4.36
N ALA A 20 5.92 4.17 -3.22
CA ALA A 20 4.95 5.10 -2.65
C ALA A 20 4.68 6.29 -3.58
N ILE A 21 5.73 6.94 -4.08
CA ILE A 21 5.63 8.10 -4.97
C ILE A 21 4.93 7.72 -6.28
N ALA A 22 5.36 6.63 -6.93
CA ALA A 22 4.78 6.19 -8.19
C ALA A 22 3.28 5.89 -8.04
N SER A 23 2.90 5.17 -6.98
CA SER A 23 1.49 4.89 -6.69
C SER A 23 0.71 6.15 -6.35
N ALA A 24 1.29 7.10 -5.61
CA ALA A 24 0.65 8.39 -5.32
C ALA A 24 0.40 9.22 -6.59
N VAL A 25 1.37 9.29 -7.50
CA VAL A 25 1.23 10.03 -8.78
C VAL A 25 0.12 9.42 -9.63
N ILE A 26 0.13 8.09 -9.80
CA ILE A 26 -0.85 7.39 -10.64
C ILE A 26 -2.26 7.50 -10.03
N SER A 27 -2.41 7.15 -8.74
CA SER A 27 -3.71 7.22 -8.07
C SER A 27 -4.21 8.65 -7.94
N GLY A 28 -3.33 9.61 -7.65
CA GLY A 28 -3.65 11.02 -7.57
C GLY A 28 -4.18 11.57 -8.89
N ALA A 29 -3.54 11.23 -10.02
CA ALA A 29 -4.04 11.63 -11.34
C ALA A 29 -5.42 11.02 -11.66
N ILE A 30 -5.61 9.73 -11.35
CA ILE A 30 -6.89 9.04 -11.55
C ILE A 30 -7.98 9.68 -10.69
N ASN A 31 -7.70 9.91 -9.40
CA ASN A 31 -8.67 10.43 -8.45
C ASN A 31 -8.97 11.91 -8.66
N TYR A 32 -7.98 12.69 -9.13
CA TYR A 32 -8.22 14.07 -9.56
C TYR A 32 -9.24 14.13 -10.69
N LYS A 33 -9.10 13.26 -11.71
CA LYS A 33 -10.06 13.18 -12.81
C LYS A 33 -11.46 12.76 -12.34
N LYS A 34 -11.53 11.76 -11.45
CA LYS A 34 -12.81 11.32 -10.86
C LYS A 34 -13.49 12.44 -10.06
N TYR A 35 -12.72 13.21 -9.30
CA TYR A 35 -13.23 14.36 -8.53
C TYR A 35 -13.78 15.44 -9.47
N GLN A 36 -13.04 15.83 -10.51
CA GLN A 36 -13.49 16.81 -11.50
C GLN A 36 -14.77 16.37 -12.22
N ASN A 37 -14.97 15.08 -12.39
CA ASN A 37 -16.17 14.49 -13.00
C ASN A 37 -17.33 14.30 -12.00
N GLY A 38 -17.20 14.73 -10.74
CA GLY A 38 -18.23 14.56 -9.71
C GLY A 38 -18.45 13.12 -9.25
N GLN A 39 -17.52 12.20 -9.54
CA GLN A 39 -17.66 10.77 -9.23
C GLN A 39 -17.24 10.42 -7.80
N ILE A 40 -16.36 11.21 -7.20
CA ILE A 40 -15.88 11.05 -5.83
C ILE A 40 -15.73 12.41 -5.16
N LYS A 41 -15.77 12.45 -3.82
CA LYS A 41 -15.50 13.68 -3.06
C LYS A 41 -14.00 13.96 -2.98
N LYS A 42 -13.62 15.22 -2.72
CA LYS A 42 -12.22 15.62 -2.52
C LYS A 42 -11.55 14.83 -1.39
N CYS A 43 -12.25 14.59 -0.28
CA CYS A 43 -11.72 13.82 0.85
C CYS A 43 -11.47 12.35 0.46
N GLU A 44 -12.41 11.73 -0.25
CA GLU A 44 -12.26 10.36 -0.77
C GLU A 44 -11.09 10.24 -1.76
N ALA A 45 -10.90 11.25 -2.62
CA ALA A 45 -9.77 11.29 -3.54
C ALA A 45 -8.42 11.28 -2.81
N ILE A 46 -8.29 12.04 -1.72
CA ILE A 46 -7.07 12.08 -0.90
C ILE A 46 -6.89 10.78 -0.12
N LYS A 47 -7.97 10.25 0.48
CA LYS A 47 -7.96 8.96 1.21
C LYS A 47 -7.48 7.83 0.31
N ASP A 48 -8.07 7.66 -0.87
CA ASP A 48 -7.68 6.60 -1.81
C ASP A 48 -6.25 6.79 -2.32
N THR A 49 -5.85 8.02 -2.67
CA THR A 49 -4.46 8.29 -3.09
C THR A 49 -3.45 7.91 -2.01
N THR A 50 -3.75 8.24 -0.75
CA THR A 50 -2.89 7.93 0.41
C THR A 50 -2.83 6.42 0.69
N LYS A 51 -3.98 5.75 0.61
CA LYS A 51 -4.07 4.28 0.68
C LYS A 51 -3.21 3.64 -0.40
N LYS A 52 -3.37 4.05 -1.66
CA LYS A 52 -2.62 3.51 -2.80
C LYS A 52 -1.13 3.80 -2.71
N ALA A 53 -0.73 4.97 -2.22
CA ALA A 53 0.68 5.27 -1.94
C ALA A 53 1.26 4.28 -0.91
N THR A 54 0.54 4.06 0.20
CA THR A 54 0.97 3.12 1.26
C THR A 54 1.04 1.68 0.72
N GLN A 55 0.05 1.25 -0.05
CA GLN A 55 0.05 -0.05 -0.72
C GLN A 55 1.23 -0.19 -1.69
N GLY A 56 1.50 0.83 -2.48
CA GLY A 56 2.66 0.88 -3.39
C GLY A 56 3.98 0.72 -2.67
N ALA A 57 4.13 1.36 -1.52
CA ALA A 57 5.31 1.26 -0.66
C ALA A 57 5.53 -0.18 -0.18
N ILE A 58 4.49 -0.82 0.37
CA ILE A 58 4.53 -2.18 0.91
C ILE A 58 4.78 -3.21 -0.19
N VAL A 59 4.03 -3.15 -1.29
CA VAL A 59 4.16 -4.08 -2.42
C VAL A 59 5.56 -4.00 -3.01
N THR A 60 6.04 -2.78 -3.30
CA THR A 60 7.36 -2.62 -3.93
C THR A 60 8.49 -3.03 -2.99
N GLY A 61 8.43 -2.63 -1.71
CA GLY A 61 9.44 -3.02 -0.72
C GLY A 61 9.52 -4.53 -0.52
N SER A 62 8.38 -5.19 -0.33
CA SER A 62 8.31 -6.64 -0.13
C SER A 62 8.73 -7.41 -1.39
N ALA A 63 8.34 -6.96 -2.58
CA ALA A 63 8.75 -7.58 -3.84
C ALA A 63 10.28 -7.49 -4.03
N ILE A 64 10.89 -6.35 -3.74
CA ILE A 64 12.35 -6.17 -3.88
C ILE A 64 13.10 -7.00 -2.84
N ALA A 65 12.66 -7.01 -1.58
CA ALA A 65 13.25 -7.87 -0.55
C ALA A 65 13.17 -9.35 -0.95
N THR A 66 11.99 -9.80 -1.41
CA THR A 66 11.77 -11.16 -1.89
C THR A 66 12.70 -11.51 -3.05
N THR A 67 12.82 -10.62 -4.03
CA THR A 67 13.65 -10.82 -5.21
C THR A 67 15.15 -10.88 -4.86
N ASN A 68 15.61 -10.07 -3.90
CA ASN A 68 16.97 -10.14 -3.38
C ASN A 68 17.23 -11.49 -2.69
N TYR A 69 16.33 -11.93 -1.80
CA TYR A 69 16.48 -13.22 -1.10
C TYR A 69 16.42 -14.43 -2.03
N ILE A 70 15.61 -14.37 -3.10
CA ILE A 70 15.63 -15.39 -4.17
C ILE A 70 17.00 -15.42 -4.85
N GLY A 71 17.58 -14.27 -5.17
CA GLY A 71 18.90 -14.16 -5.79
C GLY A 71 20.03 -14.69 -4.91
N GLU A 72 19.89 -14.53 -3.59
CA GLU A 72 20.79 -15.11 -2.58
C GLU A 72 20.59 -16.63 -2.39
N GLY A 73 19.55 -17.22 -2.98
CA GLY A 73 19.16 -18.62 -2.76
C GLY A 73 18.47 -18.88 -1.43
N ASN A 74 18.09 -17.83 -0.68
CA ASN A 74 17.42 -17.94 0.61
C ASN A 74 15.89 -17.89 0.44
N TYR A 75 15.31 -19.01 -0.02
CA TYR A 75 13.88 -19.11 -0.30
C TYR A 75 12.98 -18.97 0.92
N LEU A 76 13.46 -19.36 2.12
CA LEU A 76 12.70 -19.17 3.35
C LEU A 76 12.51 -17.69 3.64
N ARG A 77 13.58 -16.88 3.57
CA ARG A 77 13.47 -15.43 3.73
C ARG A 77 12.66 -14.77 2.63
N ALA A 78 12.78 -15.25 1.39
CA ALA A 78 11.96 -14.78 0.28
C ALA A 78 10.46 -15.01 0.53
N LEU A 79 10.09 -16.20 0.97
CA LEU A 79 8.71 -16.53 1.31
C LEU A 79 8.24 -15.66 2.49
N THR A 80 9.06 -15.51 3.53
CA THR A 80 8.74 -14.65 4.67
C THR A 80 8.51 -13.21 4.24
N SER A 81 9.37 -12.62 3.40
CA SER A 81 9.21 -11.23 2.95
C SER A 81 7.98 -11.05 2.08
N ALA A 82 7.66 -12.00 1.20
CA ALA A 82 6.44 -11.98 0.41
C ALA A 82 5.20 -12.03 1.31
N SER A 83 5.20 -12.94 2.30
CA SER A 83 4.11 -13.07 3.28
C SER A 83 3.94 -11.81 4.12
N ILE A 84 5.02 -11.17 4.57
CA ILE A 84 4.96 -9.88 5.29
C ILE A 84 4.35 -8.80 4.39
N GLY A 85 4.70 -8.76 3.10
CA GLY A 85 4.09 -7.86 2.13
C GLY A 85 2.57 -8.04 2.04
N MET A 86 2.12 -9.27 1.82
CA MET A 86 0.69 -9.61 1.76
C MET A 86 -0.04 -9.28 3.07
N ALA A 87 0.54 -9.66 4.20
CA ALA A 87 -0.01 -9.37 5.53
C ALA A 87 -0.09 -7.87 5.81
N GLY A 88 0.91 -7.09 5.38
CA GLY A 88 0.94 -5.64 5.51
C GLY A 88 -0.18 -4.96 4.72
N ILE A 89 -0.45 -5.42 3.50
CA ILE A 89 -1.59 -4.93 2.71
C ILE A 89 -2.91 -5.28 3.38
N TYR A 90 -3.08 -6.52 3.84
CA TYR A 90 -4.30 -6.95 4.53
C TYR A 90 -4.53 -6.15 5.83
N ALA A 91 -3.49 -5.95 6.63
CA ALA A 91 -3.56 -5.15 7.84
C ALA A 91 -3.94 -3.69 7.54
N LEU A 92 -3.41 -3.11 6.46
CA LEU A 92 -3.78 -1.76 6.02
C LEU A 92 -5.28 -1.65 5.68
N GLU A 93 -5.82 -2.62 4.94
CA GLU A 93 -7.26 -2.68 4.61
C GLU A 93 -8.12 -2.76 5.88
N ILE A 94 -7.76 -3.61 6.85
CA ILE A 94 -8.47 -3.71 8.13
C ILE A 94 -8.41 -2.40 8.92
N ILE A 95 -7.24 -1.76 8.98
CA ILE A 95 -7.07 -0.50 9.71
C ILE A 95 -7.98 0.58 9.11
N GLU A 96 -8.06 0.65 7.79
CA GLU A 96 -8.91 1.60 7.10
C GLU A 96 -10.40 1.35 7.36
N GLU A 97 -10.84 0.09 7.27
CA GLU A 97 -12.22 -0.29 7.56
C GLU A 97 -12.62 0.07 9.00
N LYS A 98 -11.74 -0.20 9.97
CA LYS A 98 -11.96 0.17 11.38
C LYS A 98 -11.98 1.69 11.61
N LEU A 99 -11.13 2.44 10.91
CA LEU A 99 -11.10 3.90 11.01
C LEU A 99 -12.39 4.50 10.44
N GLU A 100 -12.89 3.97 9.33
CA GLU A 100 -14.14 4.41 8.71
C GLU A 100 -15.36 4.09 9.58
N GLN A 101 -15.43 2.88 10.16
CA GLN A 101 -16.47 2.52 11.13
C GLN A 101 -16.46 3.47 12.34
N LYS A 102 -15.29 3.76 12.91
CA LYS A 102 -15.16 4.66 14.07
C LYS A 102 -15.62 6.08 13.74
N TYR A 103 -15.30 6.59 12.56
CA TYR A 103 -15.75 7.90 12.11
C TYR A 103 -17.28 7.97 11.99
N LEU A 104 -17.90 6.96 11.38
CA LEU A 104 -19.37 6.88 11.23
C LEU A 104 -20.08 6.79 12.58
N ILE A 105 -19.55 6.00 13.52
CA ILE A 105 -20.10 5.90 14.89
C ILE A 105 -20.04 7.25 15.60
N ASN A 106 -18.91 7.94 15.56
CA ASN A 106 -18.75 9.25 16.20
C ASN A 106 -19.72 10.29 15.59
N GLN A 107 -19.88 10.28 14.27
CA GLN A 107 -20.82 11.20 13.60
C GLN A 107 -22.28 10.93 14.01
N ASN A 108 -22.67 9.67 14.20
CA ASN A 108 -24.03 9.33 14.63
C ASN A 108 -24.28 9.75 16.09
N LEU A 109 -23.29 9.61 16.98
CA LEU A 109 -23.38 10.08 18.37
C LEU A 109 -23.58 11.60 18.44
N GLU A 110 -22.85 12.37 17.64
CA GLU A 110 -23.00 13.85 17.58
C GLU A 110 -24.39 14.29 17.06
N LEU A 111 -25.07 13.46 16.27
CA LEU A 111 -26.43 13.74 15.78
C LEU A 111 -27.52 13.38 16.81
N GLU A 112 -27.27 12.43 17.71
CA GLU A 112 -28.20 12.07 18.79
C GLU A 112 -28.15 13.02 19.99
N GLU A 113 -27.05 13.77 20.17
CA GLU A 113 -26.87 14.76 21.24
C GLU A 113 -27.44 16.17 20.92
N ASN A 114 -27.94 16.41 19.70
CA ASN A 114 -28.51 17.69 19.24
C ASN A 114 -30.02 17.62 18.99
#